data_AF-A0A673UVE5-F1
#
_entry.id   AF-A0A673UVE5-F1
#
_cell.length_a   1.000
_cell.length_b   1.000
_cell.length_c   1.000
_cell.angle_alpha   90.00
_cell.angle_beta   90.00
_cell.angle_gamma   90.00
#
_symmetry.space_group_name_H-M   'P 1'
#
loop_
_entity.id
_entity.type
_entity.pdbx_description
1 polymer ?
#
loop_
_entity_poly.entity_id
_entity_poly.type
_entity_poly.pdbx_seq_one_letter_code
_entity_poly.pdbx_strand_id
1 'polypeptide(L)'
;MNSGKKPITLQDSETKYPLPLIEKEQISHNTRRFRFGLPSPDHVLGLPVGNYIHLLARIDGVLVVRAYTPVSSDDDQGFVDLIIKIYFKNVHPNYPEGGKMTQYLENMRIGDTILFRGPTGRLFYHEPGQLSVRPYKTSEPEEAVVSHLGMIAGGTGITPMLQLIRHITRNPNDRTRMSLIFANQAEEDILVRKELEEVARTHPEQFSLWYTLDRPPVAHCSAEGAPQLSHK
;
A
#
# COMPACT_ATOMS: atom_id res chain seq x y z
N MET A 1 23.36 17.51 -16.12
CA MET A 1 21.97 18.00 -16.28
C MET A 1 21.48 18.35 -14.89
N ASN A 2 21.08 19.60 -14.64
CA ASN A 2 20.55 20.01 -13.35
C ASN A 2 19.28 19.20 -13.07
N SER A 3 19.37 18.17 -12.21
CA SER A 3 18.21 17.48 -11.64
C SER A 3 17.52 18.46 -10.69
N GLY A 4 16.68 19.33 -11.25
CA GLY A 4 15.81 20.20 -10.46
C GLY A 4 15.04 19.34 -9.46
N LYS A 5 15.10 19.72 -8.18
CA LYS A 5 14.40 19.01 -7.10
C LYS A 5 12.91 18.95 -7.46
N LYS A 6 12.35 17.74 -7.61
CA LYS A 6 10.93 17.55 -7.96
C LYS A 6 10.06 18.26 -6.91
N PRO A 7 9.03 19.02 -7.30
CA PRO A 7 8.15 19.67 -6.35
C PRO A 7 7.35 18.63 -5.55
N ILE A 8 7.25 18.84 -4.24
CA ILE A 8 6.59 17.92 -3.30
C ILE A 8 5.19 18.42 -2.98
N THR A 9 4.20 17.52 -3.04
CA THR A 9 2.81 17.81 -2.71
C THR A 9 2.60 17.94 -1.20
N LEU A 10 3.02 16.94 -0.43
CA LEU A 10 2.84 16.88 1.03
C LEU A 10 3.94 17.67 1.77
N GLN A 11 3.87 18.99 1.70
CA GLN A 11 4.87 19.88 2.31
C GLN A 11 4.72 20.02 3.83
N ASP A 12 3.49 19.91 4.33
CA ASP A 12 3.16 19.98 5.75
C ASP A 12 2.22 18.84 6.15
N SER A 13 2.56 18.15 7.24
CA SER A 13 1.88 16.92 7.66
C SER A 13 0.44 17.13 8.16
N GLU A 14 0.06 18.36 8.51
CA GLU A 14 -1.28 18.70 9.00
C GLU A 14 -2.17 19.36 7.94
N THR A 15 -1.55 19.90 6.88
CA THR A 15 -2.23 20.53 5.74
C THR A 15 -3.05 19.50 4.95
N LYS A 16 -4.22 19.94 4.48
CA LYS A 16 -5.16 19.12 3.73
C LYS A 16 -5.10 19.52 2.25
N TYR A 17 -4.68 18.61 1.41
CA TYR A 17 -4.49 18.81 -0.02
C TYR A 17 -5.66 18.19 -0.79
N PRO A 18 -6.52 18.97 -1.46
CA PRO A 18 -7.59 18.42 -2.29
C PRO A 18 -7.00 17.88 -3.61
N LEU A 19 -7.04 16.57 -3.81
CA LEU A 19 -6.54 15.94 -5.03
C LEU A 19 -7.71 15.35 -5.85
N PRO A 20 -7.78 15.63 -7.17
CA PRO A 20 -8.84 15.11 -8.03
C PRO A 20 -8.61 13.65 -8.38
N LEU A 21 -9.68 12.85 -8.38
CA LEU A 21 -9.68 11.52 -8.97
C LEU A 21 -9.58 11.65 -10.49
N ILE A 22 -8.49 11.20 -11.09
CA ILE A 22 -8.27 11.28 -12.54
C ILE A 22 -8.45 9.94 -13.24
N GLU A 23 -8.36 8.82 -12.50
CA GLU A 23 -8.55 7.49 -13.05
C GLU A 23 -9.12 6.53 -11.98
N LYS A 24 -10.01 5.64 -12.37
CA LYS A 24 -10.52 4.56 -11.53
C LYS A 24 -10.57 3.27 -12.33
N GLU A 25 -9.79 2.28 -11.91
CA GLU A 25 -9.68 1.00 -12.58
C GLU A 25 -10.26 -0.11 -11.70
N GLN A 26 -11.04 -1.01 -12.31
CA GLN A 26 -11.54 -2.21 -11.64
C GLN A 26 -10.51 -3.34 -11.73
N ILE A 27 -9.93 -3.73 -10.59
CA ILE A 27 -8.98 -4.84 -10.48
C ILE A 27 -9.72 -6.17 -10.28
N SER A 28 -10.74 -6.18 -9.42
CA SER A 28 -11.55 -7.37 -9.11
C SER A 28 -13.00 -6.98 -8.81
N HIS A 29 -13.82 -7.95 -8.40
CA HIS A 29 -15.21 -7.69 -8.01
C HIS A 29 -15.33 -6.63 -6.89
N ASN A 30 -14.37 -6.58 -5.96
CA ASN A 30 -14.37 -5.66 -4.83
C ASN A 30 -13.07 -4.88 -4.66
N THR A 31 -12.20 -4.80 -5.67
CA THR A 31 -10.95 -4.03 -5.58
C THR A 31 -10.85 -3.04 -6.73
N ARG A 32 -10.37 -1.84 -6.41
CA ARG A 32 -10.12 -0.77 -7.37
C ARG A 32 -8.71 -0.22 -7.21
N ARG A 33 -8.14 0.29 -8.30
CA ARG A 33 -7.08 1.30 -8.25
C ARG A 33 -7.70 2.67 -8.46
N PHE A 34 -7.42 3.59 -7.54
CA PHE A 34 -7.78 4.99 -7.64
C PHE A 34 -6.51 5.81 -7.90
N ARG A 35 -6.49 6.55 -9.01
CA ARG A 35 -5.41 7.48 -9.32
C ARG A 35 -5.86 8.90 -9.06
N PHE A 36 -5.13 9.61 -8.21
CA PHE A 36 -5.37 11.03 -7.97
C PHE A 36 -4.28 11.87 -8.62
N GLY A 37 -4.66 12.96 -9.26
CA GLY A 37 -3.73 13.90 -9.85
C GLY A 37 -3.02 14.72 -8.78
N LEU A 38 -1.71 14.90 -8.92
CA LEU A 38 -0.91 15.82 -8.12
C LEU A 38 -0.99 17.25 -8.69
N PRO A 39 -0.52 18.29 -7.98
CA PRO A 39 -0.70 19.68 -8.41
C PRO A 39 -0.12 20.02 -9.79
N SER A 40 0.89 19.30 -10.27
CA SER A 40 1.37 19.36 -11.65
C SER A 40 1.92 18.01 -12.09
N PRO A 41 2.13 17.79 -13.41
CA PRO A 41 2.75 16.57 -13.94
C PRO A 41 4.16 16.28 -13.40
N ASP A 42 4.86 17.29 -12.88
CA ASP A 42 6.22 17.16 -12.34
C ASP A 42 6.23 16.91 -10.82
N HIS A 43 5.07 17.04 -10.15
CA HIS A 43 5.00 16.82 -8.71
C HIS A 43 5.17 15.35 -8.35
N VAL A 44 5.76 15.12 -7.18
CA VAL A 44 5.70 13.85 -6.47
C VAL A 44 4.85 14.01 -5.21
N LEU A 45 4.44 12.90 -4.60
CA LEU A 45 3.63 12.96 -3.40
C LEU A 45 4.44 13.51 -2.22
N GLY A 46 5.69 13.08 -2.07
CA GLY A 46 6.55 13.38 -0.92
C GLY A 46 6.25 12.45 0.25
N LEU A 47 6.19 11.14 0.00
CA LEU A 47 5.86 10.14 1.03
C LEU A 47 7.08 9.28 1.34
N PRO A 48 7.72 9.46 2.52
CA PRO A 48 8.82 8.60 2.94
C PRO A 48 8.40 7.13 3.00
N VAL A 49 9.30 6.22 2.63
CA VAL A 49 9.05 4.78 2.67
C VAL A 49 8.79 4.34 4.12
N GLY A 50 7.73 3.56 4.34
CA GLY A 50 7.23 3.18 5.67
C GLY A 50 6.13 4.10 6.21
N ASN A 51 5.85 5.22 5.54
CA ASN A 51 4.77 6.15 5.90
C ASN A 51 3.52 5.93 5.02
N TYR A 52 2.42 6.54 5.44
CA TYR A 52 1.11 6.49 4.80
C TYR A 52 0.46 7.87 4.79
N ILE A 53 -0.66 8.00 4.09
CA ILE A 53 -1.49 9.22 4.07
C ILE A 53 -2.84 8.96 4.74
N HIS A 54 -3.53 10.03 5.09
CA HIS A 54 -4.92 10.01 5.47
C HIS A 54 -5.78 10.59 4.35
N LEU A 55 -6.87 9.89 4.03
CA LEU A 55 -7.98 10.46 3.28
C LEU A 55 -9.03 10.98 4.26
N LEU A 56 -9.54 12.18 3.96
CA LEU A 56 -10.58 12.83 4.74
C LEU A 56 -11.77 13.18 3.85
N ALA A 57 -12.96 12.80 4.27
CA ALA A 57 -14.21 13.13 3.60
C ALA A 57 -15.32 13.36 4.64
N ARG A 58 -16.27 14.25 4.33
CA ARG A 58 -17.50 14.40 5.11
C ARG A 58 -18.57 13.49 4.51
N ILE A 59 -18.91 12.42 5.23
CA ILE A 59 -19.86 11.38 4.80
C ILE A 59 -21.01 11.40 5.79
N ASP A 60 -22.23 11.65 5.31
CA ASP A 60 -23.45 11.78 6.13
C ASP A 60 -23.29 12.78 7.28
N GLY A 61 -22.65 13.92 6.99
CA GLY A 61 -22.40 14.97 7.97
C GLY A 61 -21.25 14.69 8.95
N VAL A 62 -20.63 13.51 8.92
CA VAL A 62 -19.52 13.13 9.82
C VAL A 62 -18.19 13.17 9.09
N LEU A 63 -17.15 13.73 9.72
CA LEU A 63 -15.79 13.66 9.19
C LEU A 63 -15.23 12.25 9.37
N VAL A 64 -15.00 11.55 8.25
CA VAL A 64 -14.39 10.23 8.23
C VAL A 64 -12.93 10.37 7.79
N VAL A 65 -12.02 9.83 8.60
CA VAL A 65 -10.57 9.84 8.36
C VAL A 65 -10.08 8.39 8.30
N ARG A 66 -9.37 8.02 7.24
CA ARG A 66 -8.81 6.67 7.07
C ARG A 66 -7.40 6.72 6.50
N ALA A 67 -6.54 5.87 7.04
CA ALA A 67 -5.17 5.70 6.58
C ALA A 67 -5.10 4.80 5.34
N TYR A 68 -4.27 5.19 4.37
CA TYR A 68 -3.96 4.39 3.18
C TYR A 68 -2.47 4.55 2.86
N THR A 69 -1.81 3.43 2.55
CA THR A 69 -0.46 3.47 1.97
C THR A 69 -0.59 3.40 0.45
N PRO A 70 -0.14 4.44 -0.27
CA PRO A 70 -0.06 4.41 -1.72
C PRO A 70 0.79 3.25 -2.23
N VAL A 71 0.47 2.79 -3.43
CA VAL A 71 1.29 1.83 -4.13
C VAL A 71 2.31 2.54 -5.04
N SER A 72 2.02 3.74 -5.54
CA SER A 72 3.02 4.59 -6.21
C SER A 72 4.12 5.08 -5.25
N SER A 73 5.25 5.52 -5.79
CA SER A 73 6.37 6.14 -5.05
C SER A 73 6.68 7.55 -5.55
N ASP A 74 7.66 8.23 -4.94
CA ASP A 74 8.17 9.52 -5.43
C ASP A 74 9.04 9.40 -6.72
N ASP A 75 9.09 8.20 -7.29
CA ASP A 75 9.57 7.99 -8.66
C ASP A 75 8.48 8.36 -9.68
N ASP A 76 7.22 8.12 -9.31
CA ASP A 76 6.03 8.43 -10.09
C ASP A 76 5.72 9.93 -9.99
N GLN A 77 5.54 10.57 -11.14
CA GLN A 77 5.28 12.01 -11.23
C GLN A 77 3.86 12.27 -11.71
N GLY A 78 3.24 13.32 -11.16
CA GLY A 78 1.93 13.80 -11.56
C GLY A 78 0.73 13.05 -10.98
N PHE A 79 0.94 11.92 -10.30
CA PHE A 79 -0.15 11.14 -9.71
C PHE A 79 0.23 10.38 -8.44
N VAL A 80 -0.80 9.94 -7.71
CA VAL A 80 -0.70 8.95 -6.64
C VAL A 80 -1.74 7.84 -6.86
N ASP A 81 -1.32 6.58 -6.76
CA ASP A 81 -2.20 5.41 -6.89
C ASP A 81 -2.49 4.76 -5.52
N LEU A 82 -3.77 4.50 -5.25
CA LEU A 82 -4.25 3.72 -4.11
C LEU A 82 -4.97 2.47 -4.59
N ILE A 83 -4.59 1.29 -4.08
CA ILE A 83 -5.35 0.04 -4.28
C ILE A 83 -6.22 -0.19 -3.05
N ILE A 84 -7.54 -0.23 -3.25
CA ILE A 84 -8.52 -0.23 -2.16
C ILE A 84 -9.55 -1.33 -2.40
N LYS A 85 -9.73 -2.18 -1.39
CA LYS A 85 -10.85 -3.13 -1.32
C LYS A 85 -12.12 -2.39 -0.88
N ILE A 86 -13.18 -2.52 -1.67
CA ILE A 86 -14.49 -1.94 -1.44
C ILE A 86 -15.31 -2.87 -0.56
N TYR A 87 -15.60 -2.42 0.65
CA TYR A 87 -16.53 -3.11 1.56
C TYR A 87 -17.96 -2.65 1.26
N PHE A 88 -18.65 -3.35 0.36
CA PHE A 88 -20.03 -3.05 0.01
C PHE A 88 -21.00 -3.36 1.15
N LYS A 89 -22.06 -2.55 1.28
CA LYS A 89 -23.20 -2.85 2.14
C LYS A 89 -23.87 -4.18 1.76
N ASN A 90 -24.52 -4.81 2.74
CA ASN A 90 -25.28 -6.06 2.59
C ASN A 90 -24.47 -7.28 2.11
N VAL A 91 -23.14 -7.27 2.24
CA VAL A 91 -22.29 -8.42 1.88
C VAL A 91 -21.84 -9.20 3.12
N HIS A 92 -21.36 -8.53 4.16
CA HIS A 92 -20.84 -9.19 5.36
C HIS A 92 -21.88 -9.17 6.49
N PRO A 93 -22.26 -10.31 7.09
CA PRO A 93 -23.35 -10.38 8.08
C PRO A 93 -23.09 -9.53 9.32
N ASN A 94 -21.83 -9.46 9.78
CA ASN A 94 -21.46 -8.64 10.94
C ASN A 94 -21.27 -7.14 10.61
N TYR A 95 -21.25 -6.76 9.33
CA TYR A 95 -20.99 -5.39 8.88
C TYR A 95 -21.97 -5.00 7.75
N PRO A 96 -23.29 -4.94 8.03
CA PRO A 96 -24.31 -4.73 7.00
C PRO A 96 -24.19 -3.38 6.29
N GLU A 97 -23.69 -2.34 6.97
CA GLU A 97 -23.51 -1.00 6.40
C GLU A 97 -22.30 -0.90 5.45
N GLY A 98 -21.41 -1.89 5.43
CA GLY A 98 -20.16 -1.85 4.68
C GLY A 98 -19.17 -0.78 5.18
N GLY A 99 -18.20 -0.43 4.34
CA GLY A 99 -17.16 0.54 4.64
C GLY A 99 -17.53 1.95 4.20
N LYS A 100 -17.58 2.90 5.14
CA LYS A 100 -17.94 4.30 4.86
C LYS A 100 -17.02 4.94 3.80
N MET A 101 -15.71 4.98 4.08
CA MET A 101 -14.74 5.61 3.16
C MET A 101 -14.63 4.86 1.84
N THR A 102 -14.64 3.53 1.85
CA THR A 102 -14.48 2.73 0.63
C THR A 102 -15.68 2.85 -0.30
N GLN A 103 -16.90 2.88 0.23
CA GLN A 103 -18.10 3.12 -0.59
C GLN A 103 -18.19 4.58 -1.05
N TYR A 104 -17.71 5.55 -0.25
CA TYR A 104 -17.58 6.93 -0.71
C TYR A 104 -16.64 7.03 -1.92
N LEU A 105 -15.45 6.43 -1.85
CA LEU A 105 -14.49 6.37 -2.95
C LEU A 105 -15.06 5.67 -4.19
N GLU A 106 -15.73 4.53 -4.03
CA GLU A 106 -16.36 3.82 -5.16
C GLU A 106 -17.37 4.70 -5.91
N ASN A 107 -18.09 5.57 -5.19
CA ASN A 107 -19.08 6.48 -5.77
C ASN A 107 -18.49 7.78 -6.33
N MET A 108 -17.20 8.07 -6.10
CA MET A 108 -16.55 9.23 -6.69
C MET A 108 -16.52 9.12 -8.22
N ARG A 109 -16.79 10.25 -8.88
CA ARG A 109 -16.68 10.45 -10.31
C ARG A 109 -15.29 10.99 -10.64
N ILE A 110 -14.85 10.77 -11.87
CA ILE A 110 -13.63 11.42 -12.37
C ILE A 110 -13.82 12.93 -12.29
N GLY A 111 -12.83 13.63 -11.73
CA GLY A 111 -12.84 15.06 -11.43
C GLY A 111 -13.23 15.40 -9.98
N ASP A 112 -13.90 14.50 -9.24
CA ASP A 112 -14.20 14.73 -7.82
C ASP A 112 -12.91 14.78 -7.01
N THR A 113 -12.88 15.62 -5.97
CA THR A 113 -11.70 15.77 -5.11
C THR A 113 -11.91 15.13 -3.74
N ILE A 114 -10.82 14.64 -3.16
CA ILE A 114 -10.77 14.21 -1.75
C ILE A 114 -9.55 14.81 -1.06
N LEU A 115 -9.64 15.04 0.24
CA LEU A 115 -8.54 15.63 1.01
C LEU A 115 -7.52 14.57 1.40
N PHE A 116 -6.28 14.79 0.98
CA PHE A 116 -5.09 14.08 1.42
C PHE A 116 -4.43 14.84 2.57
N ARG A 117 -3.95 14.13 3.58
CA ARG A 117 -3.11 14.68 4.65
C ARG A 117 -2.00 13.70 5.00
N GLY A 118 -0.79 14.19 5.17
CA GLY A 118 0.40 13.39 5.49
C GLY A 118 1.67 14.13 5.08
N PRO A 119 2.84 13.47 5.10
CA PRO A 119 3.03 12.06 5.44
C PRO A 119 2.74 11.77 6.93
N THR A 120 2.34 10.53 7.25
CA THR A 120 2.22 10.05 8.62
C THR A 120 2.80 8.66 8.75
N GLY A 121 3.58 8.41 9.80
CA GLY A 121 4.19 7.12 10.02
C GLY A 121 5.13 7.16 11.21
N ARG A 122 5.54 5.98 11.64
CA ARG A 122 6.54 5.81 12.69
C ARG A 122 7.73 5.00 12.23
N LEU A 123 7.67 4.45 11.02
CA LEU A 123 8.69 3.61 10.43
C LEU A 123 9.22 4.34 9.21
N PHE A 124 10.54 4.42 9.11
CA PHE A 124 11.22 4.99 7.96
C PHE A 124 12.31 4.04 7.49
N TYR A 125 12.42 3.90 6.18
CA TYR A 125 13.48 3.14 5.52
C TYR A 125 14.16 4.07 4.52
N HIS A 126 15.37 4.52 4.85
CA HIS A 126 16.05 5.60 4.13
C HIS A 126 17.24 5.10 3.31
N GLU A 127 18.01 4.18 3.88
CA GLU A 127 19.22 3.61 3.29
C GLU A 127 19.18 2.09 3.41
N PRO A 128 19.96 1.35 2.61
CA PRO A 128 20.04 -0.10 2.68
C PRO A 128 20.19 -0.65 4.11
N GLY A 129 19.19 -1.40 4.56
CA GLY A 129 19.12 -2.01 5.88
C GLY A 129 18.86 -1.04 7.03
N GLN A 130 18.80 0.28 6.81
CA GLN A 130 18.58 1.26 7.88
C GLN A 130 17.09 1.48 8.10
N LEU A 131 16.60 0.95 9.22
CA LEU A 131 15.24 1.09 9.69
C LEU A 131 15.20 2.02 10.90
N SER A 132 14.47 3.13 10.77
CA SER A 132 14.20 4.06 11.85
C SER A 132 12.77 3.85 12.35
N VAL A 133 12.58 3.55 13.64
CA VAL A 133 11.25 3.33 14.22
C VAL A 133 11.05 4.23 15.42
N ARG A 134 9.94 4.96 15.45
CA ARG A 134 9.48 5.71 16.64
C ARG A 134 8.52 4.84 17.45
N PRO A 135 8.88 4.36 18.65
CA PRO A 135 7.94 3.62 19.49
C PRO A 135 6.65 4.41 19.78
N TYR A 136 6.80 5.72 20.04
CA TYR A 136 5.70 6.63 20.33
C TYR A 136 5.75 7.86 19.42
N LYS A 137 4.61 8.55 19.24
CA LYS A 137 4.55 9.74 18.34
C LYS A 137 5.53 10.85 18.73
N THR A 138 5.82 10.96 20.03
CA THR A 138 6.69 12.00 20.60
C THR A 138 8.09 11.50 20.96
N SER A 139 8.39 10.22 20.73
CA SER A 139 9.72 9.69 21.04
C SER A 139 10.70 10.01 19.92
N GLU A 140 11.98 10.07 20.28
CA GLU A 140 13.05 10.00 19.30
C GLU A 140 12.98 8.68 18.51
N PRO A 141 13.43 8.69 17.25
CA PRO A 141 13.53 7.48 16.47
C PRO A 141 14.63 6.57 17.01
N GLU A 142 14.34 5.28 17.05
CA GLU A 142 15.31 4.22 17.28
C GLU A 142 15.82 3.74 15.92
N GLU A 143 17.12 3.90 15.69
CA GLU A 143 17.78 3.45 14.47
C GLU A 143 18.24 1.99 14.62
N ALA A 144 17.93 1.17 13.63
CA ALA A 144 18.35 -0.22 13.56
C ALA A 144 18.90 -0.53 12.16
N VAL A 145 20.05 -1.20 12.12
CA VAL A 145 20.57 -1.81 10.89
C VAL A 145 20.12 -3.26 10.87
N VAL A 146 19.26 -3.60 9.91
CA VAL A 146 18.68 -4.92 9.76
C VAL A 146 19.16 -5.57 8.47
N SER A 147 19.53 -6.85 8.54
CA SER A 147 19.88 -7.65 7.37
C SER A 147 18.70 -8.47 6.84
N HIS A 148 17.63 -8.60 7.63
CA HIS A 148 16.43 -9.35 7.28
C HIS A 148 15.16 -8.72 7.87
N LEU A 149 14.14 -8.54 7.04
CA LEU A 149 12.81 -8.05 7.41
C LEU A 149 11.79 -9.18 7.34
N GLY A 150 11.26 -9.57 8.49
CA GLY A 150 10.07 -10.42 8.58
C GLY A 150 8.80 -9.59 8.45
N MET A 151 7.93 -9.95 7.52
CA MET A 151 6.69 -9.24 7.20
C MET A 151 5.49 -10.18 7.31
N ILE A 152 4.43 -9.70 7.96
CA ILE A 152 3.15 -10.40 8.06
C ILE A 152 2.06 -9.43 7.63
N ALA A 153 1.33 -9.78 6.58
CA ALA A 153 0.24 -8.95 6.04
C ALA A 153 -1.05 -9.75 5.95
N GLY A 154 -2.19 -9.05 6.05
CA GLY A 154 -3.52 -9.61 5.87
C GLY A 154 -4.38 -8.72 4.98
N GLY A 155 -4.94 -9.26 3.89
CA GLY A 155 -5.78 -8.52 2.94
C GLY A 155 -5.16 -7.20 2.47
N THR A 156 -5.85 -6.07 2.70
CA THR A 156 -5.36 -4.74 2.32
C THR A 156 -4.11 -4.27 3.09
N GLY A 157 -3.73 -4.96 4.17
CA GLY A 157 -2.50 -4.68 4.93
C GLY A 157 -1.20 -5.00 4.17
N ILE A 158 -1.28 -5.45 2.92
CA ILE A 158 -0.12 -5.68 2.06
C ILE A 158 0.56 -4.39 1.58
N THR A 159 -0.16 -3.27 1.47
CA THR A 159 0.38 -2.07 0.82
C THR A 159 1.59 -1.43 1.51
N PRO A 160 1.71 -1.37 2.86
CA PRO A 160 2.95 -0.96 3.51
C PRO A 160 4.13 -1.90 3.20
N MET A 161 3.87 -3.21 3.13
CA MET A 161 4.91 -4.20 2.82
C MET A 161 5.35 -4.07 1.36
N LEU A 162 4.42 -3.87 0.44
CA LEU A 162 4.70 -3.67 -0.98
C LEU A 162 5.57 -2.41 -1.20
N GLN A 163 5.31 -1.34 -0.43
CA GLN A 163 6.13 -0.12 -0.50
C GLN A 163 7.59 -0.42 -0.12
N LEU A 164 7.83 -1.17 0.96
CA LEU A 164 9.17 -1.59 1.38
C LEU A 164 9.81 -2.53 0.36
N ILE A 165 9.08 -3.56 -0.08
CA ILE A 165 9.55 -4.54 -1.06
C ILE A 165 10.03 -3.84 -2.32
N ARG A 166 9.18 -2.98 -2.92
CA ARG A 166 9.52 -2.22 -4.12
C ARG A 166 10.76 -1.34 -3.92
N HIS A 167 10.83 -0.63 -2.80
CA HIS A 167 11.95 0.25 -2.52
C HIS A 167 13.28 -0.52 -2.42
N ILE A 168 13.28 -1.62 -1.66
CA ILE A 168 14.46 -2.46 -1.45
C ILE A 168 14.90 -3.10 -2.77
N THR A 169 13.99 -3.72 -3.53
CA THR A 169 14.36 -4.44 -4.77
C THR A 169 14.73 -3.51 -5.92
N ARG A 170 14.29 -2.24 -5.90
CA ARG A 170 14.71 -1.25 -6.91
C ARG A 170 16.16 -0.78 -6.71
N ASN A 171 16.70 -0.89 -5.50
CA ASN A 171 18.07 -0.49 -5.22
C ASN A 171 19.02 -1.69 -5.36
N PRO A 172 19.84 -1.79 -6.43
CA PRO A 172 20.72 -2.93 -6.63
C PRO A 172 21.82 -3.06 -5.56
N ASN A 173 22.07 -2.00 -4.78
CA ASN A 173 23.02 -2.00 -3.67
C ASN A 173 22.38 -2.43 -2.35
N ASP A 174 21.05 -2.50 -2.29
CA ASP A 174 20.36 -2.97 -1.10
C ASP A 174 20.31 -4.50 -1.08
N ARG A 175 20.91 -5.09 -0.04
CA ARG A 175 21.00 -6.55 0.16
C ARG A 175 20.08 -7.04 1.28
N THR A 176 19.20 -6.17 1.79
CA THR A 176 18.28 -6.51 2.86
C THR A 176 17.35 -7.62 2.40
N ARG A 177 17.36 -8.74 3.12
CA ARG A 177 16.50 -9.89 2.84
C ARG A 177 15.10 -9.66 3.43
N MET A 178 14.11 -10.30 2.85
CA MET A 178 12.70 -10.08 3.14
C MET A 178 11.94 -11.40 3.12
N SER A 179 11.17 -11.68 4.17
CA SER A 179 10.25 -12.82 4.24
C SER A 179 8.83 -12.31 4.45
N LEU A 180 7.91 -12.62 3.54
CA LEU A 180 6.50 -12.23 3.65
C LEU A 180 5.60 -13.44 3.86
N ILE A 181 4.83 -13.41 4.94
CA ILE A 181 3.64 -14.26 5.10
C ILE A 181 2.41 -13.41 4.79
N PHE A 182 1.67 -13.76 3.74
CA PHE A 182 0.50 -13.00 3.30
C PHE A 182 -0.81 -13.79 3.43
N ALA A 183 -1.63 -13.37 4.40
CA ALA A 183 -2.91 -13.97 4.75
C ALA A 183 -4.08 -13.36 3.94
N ASN A 184 -4.92 -14.20 3.34
CA ASN A 184 -6.14 -13.78 2.64
C ASN A 184 -7.30 -14.74 2.92
N GLN A 185 -8.54 -14.35 2.62
CA GLN A 185 -9.68 -15.24 2.83
C GLN A 185 -9.73 -16.35 1.79
N ALA A 186 -9.61 -16.01 0.51
CA ALA A 186 -9.55 -16.94 -0.62
C ALA A 186 -8.45 -16.55 -1.59
N GLU A 187 -8.11 -17.43 -2.54
CA GLU A 187 -7.05 -17.20 -3.52
C GLU A 187 -7.33 -15.98 -4.42
N GLU A 188 -8.59 -15.78 -4.79
CA GLU A 188 -9.07 -14.63 -5.57
C GLU A 188 -9.01 -13.28 -4.82
N ASP A 189 -8.83 -13.30 -3.49
CA ASP A 189 -8.66 -12.10 -2.68
C ASP A 189 -7.19 -11.63 -2.58
N ILE A 190 -6.22 -12.41 -3.11
CA ILE A 190 -4.80 -12.06 -3.01
C ILE A 190 -4.51 -10.84 -3.89
N LEU A 191 -4.42 -9.69 -3.23
CA LEU A 191 -4.03 -8.42 -3.86
C LEU A 191 -2.58 -8.50 -4.36
N VAL A 192 -2.31 -7.87 -5.52
CA VAL A 192 -0.97 -7.72 -6.11
C VAL A 192 -0.18 -9.04 -6.26
N ARG A 193 -0.86 -10.19 -6.36
CA ARG A 193 -0.24 -11.52 -6.42
C ARG A 193 0.86 -11.64 -7.48
N LYS A 194 0.53 -11.31 -8.73
CA LYS A 194 1.45 -11.42 -9.88
C LYS A 194 2.74 -10.65 -9.65
N GLU A 195 2.65 -9.48 -9.02
CA GLU A 195 3.80 -8.67 -8.71
C GLU A 195 4.66 -9.28 -7.61
N LEU A 196 4.06 -9.75 -6.52
CA LEU A 196 4.80 -10.42 -5.43
C LEU A 196 5.52 -11.67 -5.94
N GLU A 197 4.84 -12.48 -6.76
CA GLU A 197 5.43 -13.68 -7.37
C GLU A 197 6.57 -13.32 -8.34
N GLU A 198 6.42 -12.25 -9.12
CA GLU A 198 7.48 -11.76 -10.00
C GLU A 198 8.70 -11.27 -9.21
N VAL A 199 8.51 -10.57 -8.10
CA VAL A 199 9.61 -10.17 -7.21
C VAL A 199 10.31 -11.41 -6.63
N ALA A 200 9.55 -12.41 -6.16
CA ALA A 200 10.13 -13.64 -5.62
C ALA A 200 10.93 -14.41 -6.68
N ARG A 201 10.45 -14.41 -7.94
CA ARG A 201 11.12 -15.05 -9.07
C ARG A 201 12.41 -14.32 -9.48
N THR A 202 12.39 -12.99 -9.47
CA THR A 202 13.51 -12.15 -9.92
C THR A 202 14.55 -11.88 -8.83
N HIS A 203 14.17 -11.97 -7.55
CA HIS A 203 15.02 -11.73 -6.40
C HIS A 203 15.01 -12.91 -5.40
N PRO A 204 15.26 -14.17 -5.85
CA PRO A 204 15.03 -15.37 -5.03
C PRO A 204 15.90 -15.46 -3.76
N GLU A 205 17.08 -14.84 -3.77
CA GLU A 205 17.97 -14.77 -2.59
C GLU A 205 17.58 -13.66 -1.60
N GLN A 206 16.78 -12.70 -2.06
CA GLN A 206 16.41 -11.50 -1.30
C GLN A 206 14.97 -11.51 -0.81
N PHE A 207 14.03 -12.12 -1.55
CA PHE A 207 12.62 -12.11 -1.21
C PHE A 207 12.03 -13.53 -1.20
N SER A 208 11.49 -13.91 -0.06
CA SER A 208 10.76 -15.16 0.13
C SER A 208 9.29 -14.87 0.46
N LEU A 209 8.40 -15.63 -0.16
CA LEU A 209 6.97 -15.36 -0.19
C LEU A 209 6.15 -16.60 0.17
N TRP A 210 5.27 -16.48 1.15
CA TRP A 210 4.33 -17.51 1.57
C TRP A 210 2.92 -16.95 1.65
N TYR A 211 1.96 -17.80 1.33
CA TYR A 211 0.54 -17.49 1.42
C TYR A 211 -0.15 -18.39 2.45
N THR A 212 -1.13 -17.83 3.14
CA THR A 212 -2.08 -18.61 3.94
C THR A 212 -3.50 -18.15 3.63
N LEU A 213 -4.42 -19.10 3.50
CA LEU A 213 -5.80 -18.85 3.10
C LEU A 213 -6.77 -19.44 4.12
N ASP A 214 -7.79 -18.67 4.49
CA ASP A 214 -8.89 -19.20 5.34
C ASP A 214 -9.71 -20.26 4.59
N ARG A 215 -9.91 -20.07 3.28
CA ARG A 215 -10.64 -20.95 2.35
C ARG A 215 -9.75 -21.25 1.14
N PRO A 216 -8.86 -22.27 1.22
CA PRO A 216 -8.04 -22.65 0.08
C PRO A 216 -8.90 -23.26 -1.05
N PRO A 217 -8.46 -23.15 -2.32
CA PRO A 217 -9.10 -23.86 -3.42
C PRO A 217 -9.02 -25.36 -3.18
N VAL A 218 -9.99 -26.11 -3.70
CA VAL A 218 -9.94 -27.58 -3.69
C VAL A 218 -8.73 -27.99 -4.53
N ALA A 219 -7.76 -28.68 -3.93
CA ALA A 219 -6.50 -29.01 -4.59
C ALA A 219 -6.76 -29.85 -5.84
N HIS A 220 -6.56 -29.26 -7.02
CA HIS A 220 -6.23 -30.01 -8.22
C HIS A 220 -4.71 -30.14 -8.26
N CYS A 221 -4.20 -31.34 -7.98
CA CYS A 221 -2.78 -31.68 -8.09
C CYS A 221 -2.19 -31.14 -9.40
N SER A 222 -1.29 -30.16 -9.35
CA SER A 222 -0.33 -29.88 -10.42
C SER A 222 0.87 -29.04 -9.93
N ALA A 223 2.05 -29.64 -10.15
CA ALA A 223 3.39 -29.07 -10.28
C ALA A 223 4.15 -28.53 -9.05
N GLU A 224 5.30 -29.16 -8.81
CA GLU A 224 6.37 -28.76 -7.90
C GLU A 224 6.91 -27.35 -8.21
N GLY A 225 7.06 -26.52 -7.18
CA GLY A 225 7.77 -25.23 -7.26
C GLY A 225 6.94 -23.96 -7.02
N ALA A 226 5.62 -24.06 -6.87
CA ALA A 226 4.80 -22.91 -6.46
C ALA A 226 5.01 -22.57 -4.96
N PRO A 227 4.96 -21.28 -4.56
CA PRO A 227 5.01 -20.90 -3.16
C PRO A 227 3.96 -21.65 -2.36
N GLN A 228 4.39 -22.28 -1.25
CA GLN A 228 3.53 -23.16 -0.47
C GLN A 228 2.36 -22.38 0.11
N LEU A 229 1.15 -22.71 -0.35
CA LEU A 229 -0.11 -22.34 0.29
C LEU A 229 -0.26 -23.24 1.53
N SER A 230 -0.12 -22.66 2.72
CA SER A 230 -0.26 -23.41 3.97
C SER A 230 -1.66 -23.28 4.57
N HIS A 231 -2.17 -24.39 5.11
CA HIS A 231 -3.45 -24.50 5.78
C HIS A 231 -3.32 -24.12 7.27
N LYS A 232 -4.36 -23.50 7.84
CA LYS A 232 -4.54 -23.38 9.30
C LYS A 232 -5.32 -24.57 9.85
#